data_AF-A0A078APC6-F1
#
_entry.id   AF-A0A078APC6-F1
#
_cell.length_a   1.000
_cell.length_b   1.000
_cell.length_c   1.000
_cell.angle_alpha   90.00
_cell.angle_beta   90.00
_cell.angle_gamma   90.00
#
_symmetry.space_group_name_H-M   'P 1'
#
loop_
_entity.id
_entity.type
_entity.pdbx_description
1 polymer ?
#
loop_
_entity_poly.entity_id
_entity_poly.type
_entity_poly.pdbx_seq_one_letter_code
_entity_poly.pdbx_strand_id
1 'polypeptide(L)'
;MAQSKEQIQLPQPFLDLIASKGQTLLDCTNVHPDQTCLQYDWLKLRQIGGTALKIYVVIHIIPTIIFKHKQLRKDPIPTLKRMLINYIRSVLFLTLACALPPILQCYTSKLFGRTNRDASLLSLTISSIVGVFFETVQRQREIGLFLLPKAIPGLYSFFYVRGLAPKLGNIEVPILILAVGLIGLASSQTGRKDALKPMFDKLLCLLWD
;
A
#
# COMPACT_ATOMS: atom_id res chain seq x y z
N MET A 1 21.73 6.79 17.23
CA MET A 1 21.13 5.51 17.68
C MET A 1 20.82 4.67 16.44
N ALA A 2 21.76 3.82 16.05
CA ALA A 2 21.61 2.94 14.90
C ALA A 2 20.62 1.83 15.26
N GLN A 3 19.48 1.79 14.59
CA GLN A 3 18.57 0.65 14.66
C GLN A 3 19.35 -0.56 14.11
N SER A 4 19.65 -1.51 15.00
CA SER A 4 20.10 -2.84 14.64
C SER A 4 19.12 -3.40 13.61
N LYS A 5 19.59 -3.59 12.38
CA LYS A 5 18.82 -4.15 11.28
C LYS A 5 18.60 -5.61 11.64
N GLU A 6 17.46 -5.92 12.26
CA GLU A 6 17.04 -7.29 12.55
C GLU A 6 17.03 -8.05 11.22
N GLN A 7 18.08 -8.85 10.99
CA GLN A 7 18.20 -9.66 9.79
C GLN A 7 17.11 -10.73 9.87
N ILE A 8 16.01 -10.51 9.15
CA ILE A 8 14.95 -11.49 8.98
C ILE A 8 15.59 -12.71 8.32
N GLN A 9 15.93 -13.73 9.13
CA GLN A 9 16.41 -15.00 8.62
C GLN A 9 15.21 -15.71 7.97
N LEU A 10 15.22 -15.74 6.65
CA LEU A 10 14.21 -16.46 5.86
C LEU A 10 14.41 -17.96 6.07
N PRO A 11 13.32 -18.74 6.21
CA PRO A 11 13.43 -20.19 6.27
C PRO A 11 14.09 -20.73 4.99
N GLN A 12 14.93 -21.75 5.10
CA GLN A 12 15.63 -22.40 3.99
C GLN A 12 14.75 -22.70 2.76
N PRO A 13 13.51 -23.23 2.88
CA PRO A 13 12.67 -23.47 1.69
C PRO A 13 12.31 -22.19 0.92
N PHE A 14 12.24 -21.03 1.59
CA PHE A 14 12.06 -19.74 0.91
C PHE A 14 13.34 -19.28 0.22
N LEU A 15 14.51 -19.55 0.80
CA LEU A 15 15.80 -19.27 0.15
C LEU A 15 15.97 -20.12 -1.11
N ASP A 16 15.56 -21.39 -1.07
CA ASP A 16 15.56 -22.28 -2.23
C ASP A 16 14.57 -21.82 -3.32
N LEU A 17 13.42 -21.28 -2.92
CA LEU A 17 12.47 -20.64 -3.85
C LEU A 17 13.05 -19.40 -4.52
N ILE A 18 13.77 -18.57 -3.78
CA ILE A 18 14.43 -17.38 -4.33
C ILE A 18 15.57 -17.78 -5.26
N ALA A 19 16.40 -18.75 -4.86
CA ALA A 19 17.51 -19.27 -5.64
C ALA A 19 17.05 -19.92 -6.95
N SER A 20 15.91 -20.62 -6.93
CA SER A 20 15.29 -21.23 -8.11
C SER A 20 14.50 -20.27 -8.99
N LYS A 21 14.48 -18.95 -8.67
CA LYS A 21 13.64 -17.94 -9.34
C LYS A 21 12.14 -18.29 -9.32
N GLY A 22 11.68 -19.00 -8.30
CA GLY A 22 10.28 -19.40 -8.14
C GLY A 22 9.88 -20.65 -8.94
N GLN A 23 10.84 -21.54 -9.22
CA GLN A 23 10.61 -22.81 -9.92
C GLN A 23 10.51 -24.02 -8.97
N THR A 24 10.98 -23.91 -7.73
CA THR A 24 10.87 -24.97 -6.72
C THR A 24 9.48 -24.98 -6.07
N LEU A 25 8.95 -26.16 -5.81
CA LEU A 25 7.67 -26.32 -5.12
C LEU A 25 7.80 -25.94 -3.65
N LEU A 26 6.95 -25.02 -3.20
CA LEU A 26 6.75 -24.75 -1.78
C LEU A 26 5.44 -25.38 -1.31
N ASP A 27 5.51 -26.35 -0.41
CA ASP A 27 4.31 -26.92 0.22
C ASP A 27 3.69 -25.97 1.24
N CYS A 28 2.37 -26.06 1.44
CA CYS A 28 1.62 -25.24 2.41
C CYS A 28 2.18 -25.36 3.84
N THR A 29 2.76 -26.51 4.19
CA THR A 29 3.44 -26.76 5.46
C THR A 29 4.58 -25.78 5.74
N ASN A 30 5.23 -25.25 4.69
CA ASN A 30 6.29 -24.26 4.85
C ASN A 30 5.75 -22.84 5.12
N VAL A 31 4.48 -22.57 4.77
CA VAL A 31 3.83 -21.28 5.00
C VAL A 31 3.20 -21.22 6.40
N HIS A 32 2.61 -22.33 6.84
CA HIS A 32 2.01 -22.46 8.16
C HIS A 32 2.35 -23.82 8.80
N PRO A 33 3.55 -23.96 9.39
CA PRO A 33 3.90 -25.19 10.10
C PRO A 33 2.90 -25.43 11.23
N ASP A 34 2.43 -26.69 11.34
CA ASP A 34 1.55 -27.17 12.42
C ASP A 34 0.14 -26.59 12.49
N GLN A 35 -0.34 -25.91 11.43
CA GLN A 35 -1.70 -25.38 11.35
C GLN A 35 -2.48 -25.96 10.18
N THR A 36 -3.78 -26.16 10.36
CA THR A 36 -4.69 -26.41 9.23
C THR A 36 -4.89 -25.13 8.42
N CYS A 37 -5.13 -25.23 7.11
CA CYS A 37 -5.36 -24.05 6.26
C CYS A 37 -6.48 -23.15 6.81
N LEU A 38 -7.59 -23.73 7.29
CA LEU A 38 -8.69 -22.97 7.89
C LEU A 38 -8.27 -22.22 9.15
N GLN A 39 -7.44 -22.83 10.00
CA GLN A 39 -6.94 -22.18 11.20
C GLN A 39 -5.99 -21.03 10.87
N TYR A 40 -5.13 -21.22 9.85
CA TYR A 40 -4.25 -20.17 9.34
C TYR A 40 -5.05 -19.00 8.76
N ASP A 41 -6.08 -19.27 7.96
CA ASP A 41 -6.95 -18.26 7.37
C ASP A 41 -7.62 -17.41 8.44
N TRP A 42 -8.20 -18.05 9.45
CA TRP A 42 -8.88 -17.36 10.54
C TRP A 42 -7.91 -16.53 11.39
N LEU A 43 -6.74 -17.10 11.69
CA LEU A 43 -5.69 -16.40 12.43
C LEU A 43 -5.23 -15.16 11.68
N LYS A 44 -4.95 -15.28 10.37
CA LYS A 44 -4.53 -14.16 9.53
C LYS A 44 -5.60 -13.10 9.41
N LEU A 45 -6.85 -13.49 9.20
CA LEU A 45 -7.96 -12.55 9.08
C LEU A 45 -8.15 -11.76 10.39
N ARG A 46 -8.08 -12.43 11.55
CA ARG A 46 -8.19 -11.78 12.86
C ARG A 46 -7.01 -10.87 13.15
N GLN A 47 -5.79 -11.32 12.89
CA GLN A 47 -4.57 -10.56 13.16
C GLN A 47 -4.53 -9.30 12.31
N ILE A 48 -4.72 -9.44 11.00
CA ILE A 48 -4.69 -8.32 10.06
C ILE A 48 -5.90 -7.42 10.28
N GLY A 49 -7.08 -7.99 10.50
CA GLY A 49 -8.30 -7.22 10.78
C GLY A 49 -8.22 -6.39 12.04
N GLY A 50 -7.64 -6.93 13.12
CA GLY A 50 -7.42 -6.19 14.36
C GLY A 50 -6.44 -5.02 14.19
N THR A 51 -5.35 -5.23 13.44
CA THR A 51 -4.38 -4.17 13.11
C THR A 51 -4.98 -3.13 12.17
N ALA A 52 -5.71 -3.57 11.15
CA ALA A 52 -6.42 -2.70 10.21
C ALA A 52 -7.39 -1.78 10.94
N LEU A 53 -8.19 -2.33 11.86
CA LEU A 53 -9.12 -1.58 12.69
C LEU A 53 -8.38 -0.45 13.46
N LYS A 54 -7.30 -0.78 14.18
CA LYS A 54 -6.54 0.21 14.98
C LYS A 54 -5.98 1.35 14.11
N ILE A 55 -5.36 1.01 12.98
CA ILE A 55 -4.77 2.00 12.07
C ILE A 55 -5.86 2.89 11.48
N TYR A 56 -6.96 2.29 11.03
CA TYR A 56 -8.04 3.03 10.38
C TYR A 56 -8.85 3.89 11.34
N VAL A 57 -8.96 3.51 12.62
CA VAL A 57 -9.53 4.38 13.65
C VAL A 57 -8.79 5.71 13.64
N VAL A 58 -7.46 5.67 13.73
CA VAL A 58 -6.61 6.87 13.78
C VAL A 58 -6.77 7.70 12.50
N ILE A 59 -6.74 7.05 11.34
CA ILE A 59 -6.79 7.74 10.03
C ILE A 59 -8.16 8.33 9.74
N HIS A 60 -9.28 7.71 10.15
CA HIS A 60 -10.62 8.18 9.77
C HIS A 60 -11.31 8.97 10.88
N ILE A 61 -11.14 8.59 12.14
CA ILE A 61 -11.84 9.24 13.24
C ILE A 61 -11.24 10.62 13.51
N ILE A 62 -9.91 10.75 13.54
CA ILE A 62 -9.24 12.02 13.86
C ILE A 62 -9.59 13.11 12.85
N PRO A 63 -9.44 12.91 11.52
CA PRO A 63 -9.78 13.96 10.57
C PRO A 63 -11.28 14.28 10.57
N THR A 64 -12.14 13.30 10.79
CA THR A 64 -13.58 13.54 10.80
C THR A 64 -14.00 14.39 12.00
N ILE A 65 -13.42 14.15 13.18
CA ILE A 65 -13.66 14.99 14.36
C ILE A 65 -13.17 16.42 14.11
N ILE A 66 -11.98 16.59 13.55
CA ILE A 66 -11.38 17.92 13.29
C ILE A 66 -12.18 18.68 12.23
N PHE A 67 -12.39 18.09 11.05
CA PHE A 67 -12.94 18.78 9.89
C PHE A 67 -14.47 18.83 9.88
N LYS A 68 -15.18 17.85 10.47
CA LYS A 68 -16.65 17.77 10.41
C LYS A 68 -17.36 18.11 11.73
N HIS A 69 -16.67 18.68 12.72
CA HIS A 69 -17.28 19.01 14.02
C HIS A 69 -18.58 19.84 13.89
N LYS A 70 -18.66 20.78 12.94
CA LYS A 70 -19.86 21.61 12.70
C LYS A 70 -21.06 20.81 12.21
N GLN A 71 -20.81 19.80 11.37
CA GLN A 71 -21.85 18.91 10.83
C GLN A 71 -22.29 17.88 11.87
N LEU A 72 -21.34 17.35 12.65
CA LEU A 72 -21.60 16.50 13.81
C LEU A 72 -22.50 17.17 14.85
N ARG A 73 -22.40 18.50 15.01
CA ARG A 73 -23.22 19.27 15.97
C ARG A 73 -24.63 19.57 15.46
N LYS A 74 -24.85 19.62 14.14
CA LYS A 74 -26.17 19.85 13.54
C LYS A 74 -26.97 18.57 13.42
N ASP A 75 -26.38 17.52 12.85
CA ASP A 75 -27.06 16.23 12.58
C ASP A 75 -26.15 15.04 12.90
N PRO A 76 -26.06 14.63 14.17
CA PRO A 76 -25.08 13.64 14.62
C PRO A 76 -25.36 12.22 14.09
N ILE A 77 -26.62 11.78 14.13
CA ILE A 77 -27.03 10.40 13.79
C ILE A 77 -26.74 10.03 12.32
N PRO A 78 -27.21 10.80 11.30
CA PRO A 78 -26.98 10.43 9.91
C PRO A 78 -25.49 10.55 9.52
N THR A 79 -24.79 11.53 10.10
CA THR A 79 -23.35 11.75 9.87
C THR A 79 -22.53 10.59 10.43
N LEU A 80 -22.82 10.15 11.65
CA LEU A 80 -22.11 9.05 12.31
C LEU A 80 -22.39 7.71 11.62
N LYS A 81 -23.64 7.45 11.21
CA LYS A 81 -23.99 6.23 10.47
C LYS A 81 -23.23 6.13 9.16
N ARG A 82 -23.20 7.21 8.37
CA ARG A 82 -22.46 7.25 7.09
C ARG A 82 -20.96 7.08 7.31
N MET A 83 -20.42 7.71 8.36
CA MET A 83 -19.02 7.56 8.74
C MET A 83 -18.68 6.11 9.13
N LEU A 84 -19.50 5.47 9.97
CA LEU A 84 -19.31 4.08 10.39
C LEU A 84 -19.39 3.11 9.22
N ILE A 85 -20.35 3.28 8.30
CA ILE A 85 -20.45 2.43 7.10
C ILE A 85 -19.18 2.56 6.25
N ASN A 86 -18.74 3.79 5.98
CA ASN A 86 -17.53 4.04 5.20
C ASN A 86 -16.30 3.43 5.90
N TYR A 87 -16.22 3.59 7.23
CA TYR A 87 -15.17 3.02 8.06
C TYR A 87 -15.13 1.49 8.01
N ILE A 88 -16.26 0.81 8.25
CA ILE A 88 -16.33 -0.66 8.21
C ILE A 88 -15.96 -1.17 6.82
N ARG A 89 -16.53 -0.58 5.77
CA ARG A 89 -16.23 -0.93 4.38
C ARG A 89 -14.73 -0.88 4.08
N SER A 90 -14.05 0.09 4.67
CA SER A 90 -12.64 0.28 4.44
C SER A 90 -11.70 -0.56 5.31
N VAL A 91 -12.09 -0.85 6.54
CA VAL A 91 -11.41 -1.86 7.34
C VAL A 91 -11.53 -3.22 6.66
N LEU A 92 -12.71 -3.56 6.13
CA LEU A 92 -12.93 -4.78 5.35
C LEU A 92 -12.03 -4.80 4.12
N PHE A 93 -11.96 -3.71 3.35
CA PHE A 93 -11.03 -3.61 2.21
C PHE A 93 -9.59 -3.89 2.61
N LEU A 94 -9.05 -3.19 3.61
CA LEU A 94 -7.65 -3.37 4.02
C LEU A 94 -7.40 -4.80 4.52
N THR A 95 -8.33 -5.32 5.31
CA THR A 95 -8.23 -6.67 5.86
C THR A 95 -8.18 -7.70 4.73
N LEU A 96 -9.08 -7.60 3.75
CA LEU A 96 -9.10 -8.50 2.60
C LEU A 96 -7.86 -8.31 1.71
N ALA A 97 -7.46 -7.08 1.42
CA ALA A 97 -6.30 -6.78 0.58
C ALA A 97 -4.99 -7.34 1.16
N CYS A 98 -4.85 -7.40 2.48
CA CYS A 98 -3.65 -7.91 3.15
C CYS A 98 -3.75 -9.38 3.57
N ALA A 99 -4.94 -9.89 3.90
CA ALA A 99 -5.12 -11.28 4.35
C ALA A 99 -5.33 -12.26 3.19
N LEU A 100 -6.02 -11.85 2.11
CA LEU A 100 -6.29 -12.73 0.97
C LEU A 100 -5.04 -13.19 0.22
N PRO A 101 -3.98 -12.38 -0.02
CA PRO A 101 -2.82 -12.85 -0.78
C PRO A 101 -2.17 -14.13 -0.22
N PRO A 102 -1.79 -14.22 1.08
CA PRO A 102 -1.22 -15.45 1.62
C PRO A 102 -2.22 -16.61 1.71
N ILE A 103 -3.51 -16.32 1.90
CA ILE A 103 -4.58 -17.33 1.92
C ILE A 103 -4.74 -17.95 0.53
N LEU A 104 -4.96 -17.12 -0.50
CA LEU A 104 -5.12 -17.56 -1.88
C LEU A 104 -3.85 -18.22 -2.42
N GLN A 105 -2.67 -17.82 -1.95
CA GLN A 105 -1.44 -18.52 -2.28
C GLN A 105 -1.49 -19.99 -1.80
N CYS A 106 -1.93 -20.27 -0.58
CA CYS A 106 -2.09 -21.64 -0.10
C CYS A 106 -3.14 -22.43 -0.92
N TYR A 107 -4.27 -21.82 -1.26
CA TYR A 107 -5.32 -22.47 -2.05
C TYR A 107 -4.91 -22.73 -3.51
N THR A 108 -4.22 -21.78 -4.14
CA THR A 108 -3.69 -21.95 -5.51
C THR A 108 -2.60 -23.02 -5.54
N SER A 109 -1.71 -23.06 -4.55
CA SER A 109 -0.74 -24.14 -4.39
C SER A 109 -1.40 -25.51 -4.26
N LYS A 110 -2.50 -25.61 -3.51
CA LYS A 110 -3.29 -26.85 -3.37
C LYS A 110 -4.00 -27.25 -4.67
N LEU A 111 -4.55 -26.29 -5.41
CA LEU A 111 -5.30 -26.55 -6.65
C LEU A 111 -4.39 -26.98 -7.79
N PHE A 112 -3.25 -26.32 -7.96
CA PHE A 112 -2.31 -26.61 -9.04
C PHE A 112 -1.25 -27.65 -8.66
N GLY A 113 -1.21 -28.08 -7.39
CA GLY A 113 -0.19 -28.97 -6.85
C GLY A 113 1.23 -28.42 -6.98
N ARG A 114 1.38 -27.12 -7.27
CA ARG A 114 2.65 -26.43 -7.53
C ARG A 114 2.57 -24.98 -7.06
N THR A 115 3.56 -24.52 -6.32
CA THR A 115 3.75 -23.09 -6.00
C THR A 115 4.73 -22.48 -6.98
N ASN A 116 4.29 -22.28 -8.22
CA ASN A 116 5.09 -21.61 -9.25
C ASN A 116 4.90 -20.10 -9.17
N ARG A 117 5.85 -19.33 -9.70
CA ARG A 117 5.75 -17.87 -9.85
C ARG A 117 4.40 -17.42 -10.42
N ASP A 118 3.87 -18.11 -11.43
CA ASP A 118 2.61 -17.75 -12.08
C ASP A 118 1.40 -17.98 -11.17
N ALA A 119 1.43 -19.03 -10.34
CA ALA A 119 0.38 -19.29 -9.35
C ALA A 119 0.39 -18.21 -8.25
N SER A 120 1.57 -17.77 -7.81
CA SER A 120 1.70 -16.64 -6.88
C SER A 120 1.26 -15.31 -7.50
N LEU A 121 1.54 -15.07 -8.77
CA LEU A 121 1.06 -13.88 -9.49
C LEU A 121 -0.47 -13.89 -9.64
N LEU A 122 -1.04 -15.06 -9.93
CA LEU A 122 -2.49 -15.25 -10.03
C LEU A 122 -3.17 -15.01 -8.68
N SER A 123 -2.64 -15.57 -7.59
CA SER A 123 -3.21 -15.36 -6.25
C SER A 123 -3.18 -13.88 -5.83
N LEU A 124 -2.06 -13.18 -6.11
CA LEU A 124 -1.91 -11.73 -5.89
C LEU A 124 -2.88 -10.90 -6.74
N THR A 125 -3.09 -11.30 -7.99
CA THR A 125 -3.98 -10.59 -8.90
C THR A 125 -5.43 -10.77 -8.49
N ILE A 126 -5.84 -11.99 -8.17
CA ILE A 126 -7.19 -12.29 -7.66
C ILE A 126 -7.43 -11.58 -6.33
N SER A 127 -6.49 -11.62 -5.37
CA SER A 127 -6.65 -10.90 -4.09
C SER A 127 -6.81 -9.40 -4.30
N SER A 128 -6.05 -8.83 -5.24
CA SER A 128 -6.09 -7.40 -5.53
C SER A 128 -7.41 -7.01 -6.18
N ILE A 129 -7.91 -7.80 -7.13
CA ILE A 129 -9.21 -7.59 -7.76
C ILE A 129 -10.31 -7.63 -6.71
N VAL A 130 -10.35 -8.69 -5.89
CA VAL A 130 -11.34 -8.86 -4.82
C VAL A 130 -11.28 -7.69 -3.85
N GLY A 131 -10.10 -7.27 -3.42
CA GLY A 131 -9.93 -6.08 -2.58
C GLY A 131 -10.57 -4.84 -3.24
N VAL A 132 -10.19 -4.52 -4.46
CA VAL A 132 -10.66 -3.32 -5.17
C VAL A 132 -12.19 -3.23 -5.22
N PHE A 133 -12.90 -4.34 -5.38
CA PHE A 133 -14.37 -4.37 -5.38
C PHE A 133 -15.02 -3.88 -4.07
N PHE A 134 -14.39 -4.11 -2.92
CA PHE A 134 -14.94 -3.69 -1.64
C PHE A 134 -14.71 -2.20 -1.32
N GLU A 135 -13.83 -1.51 -2.05
CA GLU A 135 -13.49 -0.11 -1.78
C GLU A 135 -14.29 0.86 -2.67
N THR A 136 -14.33 2.14 -2.28
CA THR A 136 -14.94 3.20 -3.10
C THR A 136 -13.95 3.77 -4.12
N VAL A 137 -14.41 4.16 -5.31
CA VAL A 137 -13.54 4.70 -6.38
C VAL A 137 -12.73 5.92 -5.94
N GLN A 138 -13.36 6.84 -5.20
CA GLN A 138 -12.66 8.03 -4.69
C GLN A 138 -11.47 7.65 -3.81
N ARG A 139 -11.68 6.66 -2.94
CA ARG A 139 -10.66 6.24 -1.99
C ARG A 139 -9.58 5.36 -2.61
N GLN A 140 -9.92 4.59 -3.64
CA GLN A 140 -8.93 3.92 -4.48
C GLN A 140 -7.97 4.94 -5.12
N ARG A 141 -8.46 6.10 -5.56
CA ARG A 141 -7.60 7.16 -6.11
C ARG A 141 -6.68 7.76 -5.05
N GLU A 142 -7.20 8.02 -3.85
CA GLU A 142 -6.40 8.51 -2.73
C GLU A 142 -5.28 7.52 -2.34
N ILE A 143 -5.61 6.24 -2.22
CA ILE A 143 -4.64 5.19 -1.92
C ILE A 143 -3.64 5.02 -3.07
N GLY A 144 -4.11 5.06 -4.31
CA GLY A 144 -3.26 5.02 -5.50
C GLY A 144 -2.24 6.16 -5.52
N LEU A 145 -2.67 7.39 -5.26
CA LEU A 145 -1.80 8.57 -5.16
C LEU A 145 -0.81 8.45 -3.99
N PHE A 146 -1.21 7.85 -2.88
CA PHE A 146 -0.33 7.61 -1.74
C PHE A 146 0.72 6.53 -2.02
N LEU A 147 0.35 5.46 -2.72
CA LEU A 147 1.22 4.32 -3.00
C LEU A 147 2.13 4.54 -4.21
N LEU A 148 1.69 5.32 -5.20
CA LEU A 148 2.45 5.60 -6.43
C LEU A 148 3.89 6.07 -6.16
N PRO A 149 4.16 7.10 -5.33
CA PRO A 149 5.53 7.52 -5.05
C PRO A 149 6.37 6.46 -4.32
N LYS A 150 5.72 5.57 -3.54
CA LYS A 150 6.39 4.43 -2.88
C LYS A 150 6.69 3.29 -3.86
N ALA A 151 5.93 3.15 -4.94
CA ALA A 151 6.13 2.12 -5.95
C ALA A 151 7.30 2.43 -6.89
N ILE A 152 7.59 3.71 -7.15
CA ILE A 152 8.64 4.14 -8.09
C ILE A 152 10.04 3.59 -7.73
N PRO A 153 10.53 3.68 -6.47
CA PRO A 153 11.83 3.11 -6.10
C PRO A 153 11.89 1.59 -6.27
N GLY A 154 10.79 0.89 -5.96
CA GLY A 154 10.68 -0.56 -6.16
C GLY A 154 10.74 -0.95 -7.64
N LEU A 155 10.02 -0.20 -8.48
CA LEU A 155 10.04 -0.38 -9.93
C LEU A 155 11.42 -0.10 -10.53
N TYR A 156 12.10 0.96 -10.07
CA TYR A 156 13.47 1.25 -10.48
C TYR A 156 14.41 0.11 -10.07
N SER A 157 14.31 -0.39 -8.83
CA SER A 157 15.15 -1.49 -8.35
C SER A 157 14.97 -2.75 -9.20
N PHE A 158 13.73 -3.02 -9.63
CA PHE A 158 13.42 -4.10 -10.55
C PHE A 158 14.07 -3.92 -11.93
N PHE A 159 14.05 -2.72 -12.51
CA PHE A 159 14.74 -2.43 -13.77
C PHE A 159 16.27 -2.50 -13.63
N TYR A 160 16.80 -2.04 -12.50
CA TYR A 160 18.23 -2.09 -12.21
C TYR A 160 18.76 -3.52 -12.14
N VAL A 161 18.06 -4.43 -11.42
CA VAL A 161 18.45 -5.85 -11.33
C VAL A 161 18.44 -6.55 -12.70
N ARG A 162 17.64 -6.07 -13.65
CA ARG A 162 17.59 -6.58 -15.03
C ARG A 162 18.60 -5.93 -15.98
N GLY A 163 19.43 -5.02 -15.49
CA GLY A 163 20.40 -4.29 -16.30
C GLY A 163 19.77 -3.24 -17.22
N LEU A 164 18.50 -2.87 -17.00
CA LEU A 164 17.75 -1.91 -17.82
C LEU A 164 17.86 -0.47 -17.32
N ALA A 165 18.38 -0.25 -16.11
CA ALA A 165 18.54 1.07 -15.52
C ALA A 165 19.97 1.26 -14.98
N PRO A 166 20.57 2.46 -15.14
CA PRO A 166 21.90 2.76 -14.60
C PRO A 166 21.87 2.82 -13.08
N LYS A 167 22.97 2.49 -12.39
CA LYS A 167 23.09 2.56 -10.93
C LYS A 167 23.02 4.01 -10.44
N LEU A 168 21.93 4.39 -9.77
CA LEU A 168 21.77 5.68 -9.11
C LEU A 168 21.90 5.48 -7.60
N GLY A 169 22.72 6.30 -6.95
CA GLY A 169 22.73 6.39 -5.49
C GLY A 169 21.44 7.07 -5.00
N ASN A 170 20.83 6.54 -3.94
CA ASN A 170 19.64 7.09 -3.27
C ASN A 170 18.54 7.62 -4.22
N ILE A 171 17.84 6.72 -4.90
CA ILE A 171 16.81 6.98 -5.93
C ILE A 171 15.69 7.93 -5.45
N GLU A 172 15.44 7.98 -4.15
CA GLU A 172 14.44 8.86 -3.55
C GLU A 172 14.74 10.35 -3.78
N VAL A 173 16.02 10.73 -3.79
CA VAL A 173 16.46 12.13 -3.97
C VAL A 173 16.16 12.64 -5.38
N PRO A 174 16.56 11.98 -6.49
CA PRO A 174 16.22 12.45 -7.82
C PRO A 174 14.71 12.43 -8.10
N ILE A 175 13.96 11.46 -7.54
CA ILE A 175 12.49 11.45 -7.64
C ILE A 175 11.91 12.70 -6.96
N LEU A 176 12.39 13.05 -5.77
CA LEU A 176 11.93 14.23 -5.05
C LEU A 176 12.26 15.52 -5.80
N ILE A 177 13.48 15.66 -6.31
CA ILE A 177 13.90 16.83 -7.10
C ILE A 177 13.02 16.98 -8.34
N LEU A 178 12.77 15.88 -9.06
CA LEU A 178 11.92 15.88 -10.24
C LEU A 178 10.46 16.23 -9.90
N ALA A 179 9.92 15.69 -8.81
CA ALA A 179 8.55 16.00 -8.36
C ALA A 179 8.40 17.48 -7.99
N VAL A 180 9.34 18.04 -7.22
CA VAL A 180 9.34 19.46 -6.85
C VAL A 180 9.51 20.35 -8.09
N GLY A 181 10.39 19.97 -9.02
CA GLY A 181 10.59 20.68 -10.29
C GLY A 181 9.33 20.70 -11.17
N LEU A 182 8.63 19.57 -11.31
CA LEU A 182 7.37 19.48 -12.05
C LEU A 182 6.26 20.33 -11.40
N ILE A 183 6.17 20.32 -10.06
CA ILE A 183 5.21 21.18 -9.34
C ILE A 183 5.54 22.66 -9.56
N GLY A 184 6.81 23.04 -9.52
CA GLY A 184 7.28 24.39 -9.81
C GLY A 184 6.91 24.83 -11.22
N LEU A 185 7.18 23.99 -12.23
CA LEU A 185 6.84 24.24 -13.63
C LEU A 185 5.33 24.31 -13.86
N ALA A 186 4.55 23.41 -13.26
CA ALA A 186 3.10 23.46 -13.36
C ALA A 186 2.54 24.73 -12.71
N SER A 187 3.09 25.15 -11.58
CA SER A 187 2.68 26.38 -10.88
C SER A 187 3.01 27.63 -11.70
N SER A 188 4.15 27.66 -12.39
CA SER A 188 4.54 28.80 -13.23
C SER A 188 3.76 28.88 -14.55
N GLN A 189 3.44 27.74 -15.17
CA GLN A 189 2.71 27.69 -16.46
C GLN A 189 1.20 27.94 -16.32
N THR A 190 0.61 27.63 -15.17
CA THR A 190 -0.86 27.72 -15.02
C THR A 190 -1.35 29.17 -14.90
N GLY A 191 -0.47 30.18 -14.73
CA GLY A 191 -0.85 31.61 -14.69
C GLY A 191 -1.83 31.99 -13.57
N ARG A 192 -2.18 31.05 -12.68
CA ARG A 192 -3.08 31.24 -11.54
C ARG A 192 -2.31 31.91 -10.42
N LYS A 193 -2.33 33.24 -10.40
CA LYS A 193 -1.82 34.08 -9.31
C LYS A 193 -2.47 33.78 -7.95
N ASP A 194 -3.62 33.11 -7.98
CA ASP A 194 -4.43 32.65 -6.85
C ASP A 194 -4.07 31.25 -6.32
N ALA A 195 -3.17 30.51 -6.99
CA ALA A 195 -2.72 29.19 -6.52
C ALA A 195 -1.58 29.27 -5.49
N LEU A 196 -0.75 30.33 -5.56
CA LEU A 196 0.31 30.57 -4.58
C LEU A 196 -0.14 31.56 -3.52
N LYS A 197 0.11 31.25 -2.25
CA LYS A 197 0.00 32.25 -1.18
C LYS A 197 0.91 33.43 -1.53
N PRO A 198 0.49 34.68 -1.27
CA PRO A 198 1.23 35.89 -1.66
C PRO A 198 2.64 35.99 -1.07
N MET A 199 2.91 35.26 0.01
CA MET A 199 4.24 35.13 0.61
C MET A 199 5.22 34.35 -0.29
N PHE A 200 4.76 33.30 -0.97
CA PHE A 200 5.60 32.49 -1.85
C PHE A 200 5.86 33.19 -3.18
N ASP A 201 4.88 33.96 -3.68
CA ASP A 201 5.04 34.79 -4.88
C ASP A 201 6.15 35.82 -4.70
N LYS A 202 6.16 36.53 -3.56
CA LYS A 202 7.25 37.47 -3.20
C LYS A 202 8.62 36.80 -3.09
N LEU A 203 8.68 35.59 -2.50
CA LEU A 203 9.92 34.85 -2.35
C LEU A 203 10.46 34.39 -3.71
N LEU A 204 9.57 33.96 -4.61
CA LEU A 204 9.94 33.51 -5.95
C LEU A 204 10.40 34.68 -6.83
N CYS A 205 9.73 35.83 -6.78
CA CYS A 205 10.23 37.03 -7.48
C CYS A 205 11.61 37.45 -6.95
N LEU A 206 11.84 37.40 -5.63
CA LEU A 206 13.13 37.75 -5.03
C LEU A 206 14.27 36.74 -5.34
N LEU A 207 13.93 35.50 -5.70
CA LEU A 207 14.90 34.48 -6.07
C LEU A 207 15.18 34.42 -7.57
N TRP A 208 14.30 35.02 -8.37
CA TRP A 208 14.34 34.97 -9.83
C TRP A 208 14.76 36.31 -10.47
N ASP A 209 14.59 37.43 -9.76
CA ASP A 209 15.26 38.71 -10.03
C ASP A 209 16.63 38.77 -9.36
#